data_AF-A0A920VID9-F1
#
_entry.id   AF-A0A920VID9-F1
#
_cell.length_a   1.000
_cell.length_b   1.000
_cell.length_c   1.000
_cell.angle_alpha   90.00
_cell.angle_beta   90.00
_cell.angle_gamma   90.00
#
_symmetry.space_group_name_H-M   'P 1'
#
loop_
_entity.id
_entity.type
_entity.pdbx_description
1 polymer ?
#
loop_
_entity_poly.entity_id
_entity_poly.type
_entity_poly.pdbx_seq_one_letter_code
_entity_poly.pdbx_strand_id
1 'polypeptide(L)'
;MTTSRTFFGHPIGLSTLFFTEMWERFSYYGMRALLTLFMTTATIETNPGLGYDVATAGAIYGLYTSLVYILALPGGWIADNLWGQRKAIWVGGWIIAAGHFTMAIPSNVTFFLGLVFIICGTGLLKPNVSTIVGELYPEGGARRDAGFSIYYMGINLGAFFGPLITGYLGEGINWHYGFGAAGVGMILGLIQYRAGMKHIGNIGLLKTDDTPEQVAAKSTTFFKIFFTAVAAVMVFSYMVSVGTIALTLTQMRLIWAIQCFYWSPVISCTYGRGEGIR
;
A
#
# COMPACT_ATOMS: atom_id res chain seq x y z
N MET A 1 21.88 3.40 34.71
CA MET A 1 21.35 3.98 33.46
C MET A 1 21.53 2.95 32.37
N THR A 2 20.49 2.16 32.05
CA THR A 2 20.55 1.27 30.87
C THR A 2 20.60 2.18 29.65
N THR A 3 21.77 2.25 29.00
CA THR A 3 21.96 2.91 27.71
C THR A 3 21.08 2.22 26.67
N SER A 4 19.82 2.62 26.60
CA SER A 4 18.94 2.24 25.51
C SER A 4 19.63 2.72 24.23
N ARG A 5 19.96 1.79 23.33
CA ARG A 5 20.47 2.17 22.01
C ARG A 5 19.50 3.17 21.40
N THR A 6 20.04 4.20 20.76
CA THR A 6 19.26 5.22 20.07
C THR A 6 19.58 5.19 18.58
N PHE A 7 18.66 5.68 17.76
CA PHE A 7 18.84 5.85 16.32
C PHE A 7 18.73 7.33 16.01
N PHE A 8 19.84 7.99 15.69
CA PHE A 8 19.89 9.46 15.53
C PHE A 8 19.28 10.24 16.71
N GLY A 9 19.43 9.75 17.96
CA GLY A 9 18.84 10.38 19.16
C GLY A 9 17.37 10.01 19.44
N HIS A 10 16.76 9.20 18.57
CA HIS A 10 15.38 8.70 18.72
C HIS A 10 15.34 7.27 19.29
N PRO A 11 14.19 6.80 19.79
CA PRO A 11 14.02 5.41 20.23
C PRO A 11 14.46 4.42 19.16
N ILE A 12 15.19 3.36 19.54
CA ILE A 12 15.73 2.37 18.59
C ILE A 12 14.65 1.69 17.74
N GLY A 13 13.40 1.61 18.24
CA GLY A 13 12.25 1.13 17.47
C GLY A 13 12.00 1.93 16.18
N LEU A 14 12.37 3.22 16.14
CA LEU A 14 12.28 4.04 14.94
C LEU A 14 13.13 3.48 13.80
N SER A 15 14.32 2.95 14.10
CA SER A 15 15.18 2.33 13.08
C SER A 15 14.47 1.15 12.42
N THR A 16 13.74 0.35 13.20
CA THR A 16 13.00 -0.80 12.67
C THR A 16 11.97 -0.32 11.65
N LEU A 17 11.15 0.65 12.04
CA LEU A 17 10.05 1.17 11.22
C LEU A 17 10.56 1.95 10.00
N PHE A 18 11.65 2.70 10.16
CA PHE A 18 12.34 3.41 9.07
C PHE A 18 12.73 2.45 7.95
N PHE A 19 13.45 1.37 8.26
CA PHE A 19 13.91 0.44 7.25
C PHE A 19 12.76 -0.40 6.68
N THR A 20 11.77 -0.77 7.50
CA THR A 20 10.60 -1.51 7.01
C THR A 20 9.83 -0.69 5.98
N GLU A 21 9.61 0.59 6.26
CA GLU A 21 8.93 1.49 5.33
C GLU A 21 9.82 1.79 4.11
N MET A 22 11.14 1.99 4.29
CA MET A 22 12.07 2.17 3.17
C MET A 22 12.00 1.00 2.17
N TRP A 23 12.00 -0.25 2.66
CA TRP A 23 11.91 -1.43 1.80
C TRP A 23 10.53 -1.60 1.15
N GLU A 24 9.45 -1.29 1.86
CA GLU A 24 8.13 -1.28 1.24
C GLU A 24 8.06 -0.23 0.12
N ARG A 25 8.58 0.99 0.37
CA ARG A 25 8.56 2.08 -0.61
C ARG A 25 9.47 1.79 -1.79
N PHE A 26 10.62 1.15 -1.55
CA PHE A 26 11.46 0.59 -2.60
C PHE A 26 10.65 -0.34 -3.51
N SER A 27 9.94 -1.32 -2.93
CA SER A 27 9.15 -2.27 -3.72
C SER A 27 8.01 -1.58 -4.48
N TYR A 28 7.27 -0.69 -3.82
CA TYR A 28 6.10 -0.02 -4.37
C TYR A 28 6.46 0.96 -5.49
N TYR A 29 7.43 1.85 -5.27
CA TYR A 29 7.85 2.80 -6.31
C TYR A 29 8.64 2.12 -7.41
N GLY A 30 9.44 1.10 -7.08
CA GLY A 30 10.14 0.29 -8.07
C GLY A 30 9.19 -0.43 -9.02
N MET A 31 8.13 -1.06 -8.50
CA MET A 31 7.07 -1.65 -9.32
C MET A 31 6.32 -0.57 -10.13
N ARG A 32 5.95 0.57 -9.52
CA ARG A 32 5.23 1.66 -10.22
C ARG A 32 6.00 2.26 -11.38
N ALA A 33 7.34 2.33 -11.30
CA ALA A 33 8.18 2.81 -12.39
C ALA A 33 8.09 1.89 -13.62
N LEU A 34 7.99 0.58 -13.40
CA LEU A 34 7.85 -0.42 -14.47
C LEU A 34 6.41 -0.56 -14.96
N LEU A 35 5.44 -0.30 -14.10
CA LEU A 35 4.06 -0.70 -14.31
C LEU A 35 3.47 -0.17 -15.62
N THR A 36 3.58 1.14 -15.86
CA THR A 36 3.07 1.76 -17.09
C THR A 36 3.89 1.34 -18.30
N LEU A 37 5.21 1.29 -18.18
CA LEU A 37 6.11 0.88 -19.27
C LEU A 37 5.82 -0.54 -19.74
N PHE A 38 5.69 -1.49 -18.81
CA PHE A 38 5.34 -2.88 -19.10
C PHE A 38 3.96 -2.99 -19.78
N MET A 39 2.98 -2.22 -19.33
CA MET A 39 1.65 -2.21 -19.95
C MET A 39 1.68 -1.70 -21.39
N THR A 40 2.47 -0.66 -21.68
CA THR A 40 2.50 -0.01 -23.00
C THR A 40 3.49 -0.60 -23.98
N THR A 41 4.51 -1.32 -23.51
CA THR A 41 5.52 -1.97 -24.37
C THR A 41 4.86 -3.03 -25.24
N ALA A 42 5.25 -3.09 -26.53
CA ALA A 42 4.61 -3.97 -27.48
C ALA A 42 4.88 -5.46 -27.19
N THR A 43 3.97 -6.33 -27.62
CA THR A 43 4.01 -7.78 -27.38
C THR A 43 5.05 -8.51 -28.23
N ILE A 44 5.61 -7.84 -29.25
CA ILE A 44 6.55 -8.41 -30.23
C ILE A 44 8.00 -7.92 -30.05
N GLU A 45 8.28 -7.16 -28.99
CA GLU A 45 9.64 -6.71 -28.68
C GLU A 45 10.50 -7.82 -28.07
N THR A 46 11.82 -7.60 -28.03
CA THR A 46 12.78 -8.51 -27.37
C THR A 46 12.48 -8.70 -25.88
N ASN A 47 11.92 -7.67 -25.24
CA ASN A 47 11.39 -7.71 -23.88
C ASN A 47 9.88 -7.40 -23.93
N PRO A 48 9.03 -8.40 -24.24
CA PRO A 48 7.64 -8.16 -24.58
C PRO A 48 6.84 -7.63 -23.38
N GLY A 49 6.05 -6.58 -23.64
CA GLY A 49 5.06 -6.05 -22.70
C GLY A 49 3.64 -6.55 -23.00
N LEU A 50 2.64 -5.83 -22.49
CA LEU A 50 1.23 -6.16 -22.69
C LEU A 50 0.61 -5.53 -23.94
N GLY A 51 1.24 -4.51 -24.52
CA GLY A 51 0.78 -3.83 -25.74
C GLY A 51 -0.52 -3.04 -25.59
N TYR A 52 -0.84 -2.57 -24.39
CA TYR A 52 -1.99 -1.68 -24.17
C TYR A 52 -1.70 -0.25 -24.64
N ASP A 53 -2.76 0.47 -25.02
CA ASP A 53 -2.66 1.89 -25.28
C ASP A 53 -2.43 2.68 -23.98
N VAL A 54 -1.86 3.89 -24.12
CA VAL A 54 -1.51 4.75 -22.99
C VAL A 54 -2.73 5.15 -22.14
N ALA A 55 -3.91 5.30 -22.75
CA ALA A 55 -5.11 5.68 -22.01
C ALA A 55 -5.60 4.52 -21.13
N THR A 56 -5.61 3.30 -21.65
CA THR A 56 -5.93 2.08 -20.87
C THR A 56 -4.92 1.85 -19.75
N ALA A 57 -3.62 1.96 -20.04
CA ALA A 57 -2.56 1.84 -19.04
C ALA A 57 -2.68 2.91 -17.93
N GLY A 58 -2.99 4.15 -18.31
CA GLY A 58 -3.24 5.25 -17.37
C GLY A 58 -4.47 5.01 -16.49
N ALA A 59 -5.56 4.48 -17.06
CA ALA A 59 -6.76 4.13 -16.31
C ALA A 59 -6.50 3.03 -15.28
N ILE A 60 -5.79 1.96 -15.66
CA ILE A 60 -5.40 0.87 -14.75
C ILE A 60 -4.53 1.42 -13.61
N TYR A 61 -3.53 2.26 -13.93
CA TYR A 61 -2.67 2.87 -12.93
C TYR A 61 -3.43 3.78 -11.95
N GLY A 62 -4.36 4.59 -12.46
CA GLY A 62 -5.22 5.45 -11.65
C GLY A 62 -6.11 4.65 -10.71
N LEU A 63 -6.74 3.59 -11.21
CA LEU A 63 -7.57 2.68 -10.42
C LEU A 63 -6.75 1.95 -9.35
N TYR A 64 -5.57 1.44 -9.72
CA TYR A 64 -4.64 0.82 -8.77
C TYR A 64 -4.32 1.79 -7.63
N THR A 65 -3.93 3.02 -7.95
CA THR A 65 -3.54 4.02 -6.96
C THR A 65 -4.70 4.41 -6.05
N SER A 66 -5.90 4.60 -6.58
CA SER A 66 -7.08 4.94 -5.77
C SER A 66 -7.46 3.81 -4.82
N LEU A 67 -7.43 2.56 -5.27
CA LEU A 67 -7.73 1.39 -4.44
C LEU A 67 -6.73 1.20 -3.29
N VAL A 68 -5.44 1.51 -3.51
CA VAL A 68 -4.43 1.48 -2.43
C VAL A 68 -4.81 2.43 -1.30
N TYR A 69 -5.28 3.63 -1.61
CA TYR A 69 -5.72 4.60 -0.60
C TYR A 69 -7.05 4.20 0.05
N ILE A 70 -8.00 3.67 -0.73
CA ILE A 70 -9.29 3.23 -0.20
C ILE A 70 -9.11 2.06 0.77
N LEU A 71 -8.30 1.05 0.41
CA LEU A 71 -8.08 -0.12 1.28
C LEU A 71 -7.24 0.18 2.53
N ALA A 72 -6.58 1.32 2.61
CA ALA A 72 -5.92 1.76 3.85
C ALA A 72 -6.93 1.99 5.00
N LEU A 73 -8.16 2.42 4.68
CA LEU A 73 -9.21 2.64 5.70
C LEU A 73 -9.63 1.33 6.41
N PRO A 74 -10.12 0.29 5.70
CA PRO A 74 -10.42 -0.98 6.36
C PRO A 74 -9.17 -1.65 6.93
N GLY A 75 -7.99 -1.46 6.31
CA GLY A 75 -6.74 -2.02 6.82
C GLY A 75 -6.31 -1.45 8.18
N GLY A 76 -6.51 -0.15 8.41
CA GLY A 76 -6.34 0.46 9.73
C GLY A 76 -7.38 -0.06 10.74
N TRP A 77 -8.64 -0.11 10.34
CA TRP A 77 -9.71 -0.62 11.21
C TRP A 77 -9.49 -2.07 11.66
N ILE A 78 -9.02 -2.95 10.77
CA ILE A 78 -8.67 -4.35 11.10
C ILE A 78 -7.57 -4.39 12.16
N ALA A 79 -6.56 -3.54 12.04
CA ALA A 79 -5.46 -3.50 13.00
C ALA A 79 -5.92 -3.01 14.37
N ASP A 80 -6.73 -1.95 14.40
CA ASP A 80 -7.18 -1.34 15.66
C ASP A 80 -8.17 -2.24 16.42
N ASN A 81 -8.97 -3.04 15.72
CA ASN A 81 -10.08 -3.79 16.35
C ASN A 81 -9.88 -5.31 16.39
N LEU A 82 -9.06 -5.90 15.50
CA LEU A 82 -8.99 -7.36 15.34
C LEU A 82 -7.60 -7.93 15.57
N TRP A 83 -6.57 -7.30 15.01
CA TRP A 83 -5.26 -7.94 14.85
C TRP A 83 -4.14 -7.30 15.67
N GLY A 84 -4.23 -6.01 15.95
CA GLY A 84 -3.09 -5.19 16.33
C GLY A 84 -2.25 -4.80 15.12
N GLN A 85 -1.62 -3.63 15.21
CA GLN A 85 -0.85 -3.00 14.14
C GLN A 85 0.33 -3.87 13.72
N ARG A 86 0.99 -4.56 14.66
CA ARG A 86 2.12 -5.46 14.35
C ARG A 86 1.75 -6.61 13.44
N LYS A 87 0.64 -7.28 13.76
CA LYS A 87 0.19 -8.43 12.99
C LYS A 87 -0.29 -7.98 11.61
N ALA A 88 -0.97 -6.83 11.53
CA ALA A 88 -1.38 -6.23 10.26
C ALA A 88 -0.19 -5.90 9.36
N ILE A 89 0.88 -5.30 9.89
CA ILE A 89 2.12 -5.02 9.14
C ILE A 89 2.78 -6.32 8.67
N TRP A 90 2.90 -7.32 9.55
CA TRP A 90 3.53 -8.60 9.21
C TRP A 90 2.79 -9.33 8.09
N VAL A 91 1.47 -9.47 8.23
CA VAL A 91 0.63 -10.15 7.24
C VAL A 91 0.57 -9.33 5.95
N GLY A 92 0.35 -8.02 6.05
CA GLY A 92 0.30 -7.11 4.91
C GLY A 92 1.57 -7.16 4.08
N GLY A 93 2.74 -7.14 4.73
CA GLY A 93 4.01 -7.23 4.03
C GLY A 93 4.24 -8.56 3.30
N TRP A 94 3.81 -9.70 3.86
CA TRP A 94 3.85 -10.98 3.15
C TRP A 94 2.93 -11.02 1.93
N ILE A 95 1.75 -10.40 2.04
CA ILE A 95 0.83 -10.25 0.90
C ILE A 95 1.46 -9.38 -0.20
N ILE A 96 2.14 -8.27 0.17
CA ILE A 96 2.87 -7.43 -0.79
C ILE A 96 3.98 -8.23 -1.48
N ALA A 97 4.77 -9.00 -0.73
CA ALA A 97 5.82 -9.83 -1.29
C ALA A 97 5.25 -10.87 -2.27
N ALA A 98 4.19 -11.58 -1.87
CA ALA A 98 3.49 -12.52 -2.73
C ALA A 98 2.97 -11.85 -4.01
N GLY A 99 2.44 -10.63 -3.92
CA GLY A 99 2.00 -9.87 -5.08
C GLY A 99 3.13 -9.62 -6.09
N HIS A 100 4.30 -9.16 -5.64
CA HIS A 100 5.45 -8.93 -6.50
C HIS A 100 5.98 -10.21 -7.16
N PHE A 101 6.10 -11.30 -6.41
CA PHE A 101 6.52 -12.59 -6.99
C PHE A 101 5.48 -13.15 -7.95
N THR A 102 4.19 -12.91 -7.71
CA THR A 102 3.14 -13.28 -8.66
C THR A 102 3.30 -12.52 -9.98
N MET A 103 3.63 -11.22 -9.93
CA MET A 103 3.93 -10.42 -11.14
C MET A 103 5.22 -10.84 -11.86
N ALA A 104 6.16 -11.46 -11.14
CA ALA A 104 7.37 -12.01 -11.75
C ALA A 104 7.10 -13.28 -12.59
N ILE A 105 5.89 -13.84 -12.55
CA ILE A 105 5.50 -14.94 -13.43
C ILE A 105 4.95 -14.32 -14.74
N PRO A 106 5.43 -14.76 -15.93
CA PRO A 106 5.03 -14.21 -17.22
C PRO A 106 3.62 -14.63 -17.64
N SER A 107 2.60 -14.00 -17.05
CA SER A 107 1.20 -14.17 -17.41
C SER A 107 0.37 -12.93 -17.07
N ASN A 108 -0.60 -12.61 -17.93
CA ASN A 108 -1.51 -11.49 -17.71
C ASN A 108 -2.35 -11.70 -16.43
N VAL A 109 -2.77 -12.94 -16.19
CA VAL A 109 -3.56 -13.30 -15.00
C VAL A 109 -2.74 -13.07 -13.73
N THR A 110 -1.47 -13.50 -13.73
CA THR A 110 -0.59 -13.36 -12.57
C THR A 110 -0.20 -11.89 -12.34
N PHE A 111 -0.05 -11.10 -13.41
CA PHE A 111 0.15 -9.66 -13.31
C PHE A 111 -1.00 -8.95 -12.56
N PHE A 112 -2.24 -9.13 -13.00
CA PHE A 112 -3.39 -8.50 -12.34
C PHE A 112 -3.65 -9.05 -10.94
N LEU A 113 -3.47 -10.36 -10.73
CA LEU A 113 -3.57 -10.97 -9.41
C LEU A 113 -2.53 -10.37 -8.45
N GLY A 114 -1.30 -10.15 -8.94
CA GLY A 114 -0.24 -9.51 -8.19
C GLY A 114 -0.58 -8.07 -7.77
N LEU A 115 -1.19 -7.28 -8.68
CA LEU A 115 -1.69 -5.95 -8.34
C LEU A 115 -2.72 -6.01 -7.20
N VAL A 116 -3.69 -6.92 -7.26
CA VAL A 116 -4.70 -7.09 -6.20
C VAL A 116 -4.04 -7.40 -4.85
N PHE A 117 -3.06 -8.30 -4.82
CA PHE A 117 -2.33 -8.59 -3.59
C PHE A 117 -1.58 -7.36 -3.08
N ILE A 118 -0.88 -6.62 -3.93
CA ILE A 118 -0.17 -5.41 -3.50
C ILE A 118 -1.15 -4.37 -2.93
N ILE A 119 -2.31 -4.16 -3.55
CA ILE A 119 -3.32 -3.21 -3.04
C ILE A 119 -3.78 -3.63 -1.64
N CYS A 120 -4.18 -4.89 -1.45
CA CYS A 120 -4.62 -5.42 -0.16
C CYS A 120 -3.52 -5.35 0.91
N GLY A 121 -2.30 -5.77 0.57
CA GLY A 121 -1.18 -5.78 1.51
C GLY A 121 -0.73 -4.38 1.91
N THR A 122 -0.70 -3.43 0.96
CA THR A 122 -0.36 -2.02 1.23
C THR A 122 -1.41 -1.37 2.13
N GLY A 123 -2.70 -1.67 1.91
CA GLY A 123 -3.79 -1.21 2.77
C GLY A 123 -3.64 -1.65 4.23
N LEU A 124 -3.10 -2.86 4.46
CA LEU A 124 -2.80 -3.36 5.81
C LEU A 124 -1.50 -2.83 6.40
N LEU A 125 -0.47 -2.59 5.60
CA LEU A 125 0.84 -2.18 6.12
C LEU A 125 0.89 -0.67 6.39
N LYS A 126 0.57 0.14 5.38
CA LYS A 126 0.82 1.59 5.36
C LYS A 126 0.23 2.37 6.54
N PRO A 127 -1.09 2.30 6.84
CA PRO A 127 -1.65 3.06 7.96
C PRO A 127 -1.05 2.61 9.31
N ASN A 128 -0.75 1.31 9.43
CA ASN A 128 -0.37 0.69 10.69
C ASN A 128 1.09 0.95 11.07
N VAL A 129 2.02 1.04 10.10
CA VAL A 129 3.40 1.45 10.40
C VAL A 129 3.43 2.86 10.97
N SER A 130 2.71 3.81 10.35
CA SER A 130 2.68 5.19 10.82
C SER A 130 2.08 5.36 12.21
N THR A 131 1.08 4.52 12.57
CA THR A 131 0.51 4.50 13.92
C THR A 131 1.55 4.08 14.95
N ILE A 132 2.33 3.02 14.68
CA ILE A 132 3.40 2.58 15.61
C ILE A 132 4.48 3.65 15.75
N VAL A 133 4.84 4.38 14.67
CA VAL A 133 5.78 5.51 14.77
C VAL A 133 5.25 6.57 15.73
N GLY A 134 3.94 6.88 15.66
CA GLY A 134 3.30 7.81 16.59
C GLY A 134 3.34 7.32 18.04
N GLU A 135 3.06 6.03 18.28
CA GLU A 135 3.07 5.44 19.61
C GLU A 135 4.47 5.38 20.25
N LEU A 136 5.56 5.50 19.47
CA LEU A 136 6.93 5.61 20.02
C LEU A 136 7.17 6.91 20.81
N TYR A 137 6.30 7.92 20.66
CA TYR A 137 6.43 9.23 21.29
C TYR A 137 5.14 9.60 22.03
N PRO A 138 4.82 8.96 23.17
CA PRO A 138 3.63 9.27 23.95
C PRO A 138 3.60 10.74 24.44
N GLU A 139 4.78 11.34 24.64
CA GLU A 139 4.93 12.76 24.99
C GLU A 139 4.59 13.74 23.86
N GLY A 140 4.60 13.27 22.60
CA GLY A 140 4.40 14.13 21.42
C GLY A 140 5.46 15.22 21.24
N GLY A 141 5.05 16.36 20.68
CA GLY A 141 5.89 17.56 20.51
C GLY A 141 7.02 17.43 19.49
N ALA A 142 8.00 18.33 19.58
CA ALA A 142 9.07 18.49 18.59
C ALA A 142 9.89 17.19 18.34
N ARG A 143 10.02 16.34 19.36
CA ARG A 143 10.74 15.05 19.22
C ARG A 143 9.97 14.07 18.34
N ARG A 144 8.64 14.07 18.42
CA ARG A 144 7.78 13.26 17.54
C ARG A 144 7.90 13.76 16.10
N ASP A 145 7.84 15.06 15.88
CA ASP A 145 7.91 15.67 14.54
C ASP A 145 9.26 15.40 13.85
N ALA A 146 10.37 15.49 14.60
CA ALA A 146 11.69 15.09 14.13
C ALA A 146 11.77 13.58 13.83
N GLY A 147 11.11 12.75 14.64
CA GLY A 147 10.99 11.31 14.40
C GLY A 147 10.25 10.98 13.10
N PHE A 148 9.15 11.68 12.81
CA PHE A 148 8.43 11.56 11.55
C PHE A 148 9.24 12.08 10.36
N SER A 149 10.06 13.11 10.55
CA SER A 149 10.97 13.60 9.50
C SER A 149 12.00 12.54 9.12
N ILE A 150 12.63 11.89 10.10
CA ILE A 150 13.54 10.76 9.84
C ILE A 150 12.79 9.61 9.17
N TYR A 151 11.60 9.27 9.65
CA TYR A 151 10.77 8.24 9.01
C TYR A 151 10.49 8.55 7.53
N TYR A 152 10.14 9.79 7.18
CA TYR A 152 9.91 10.22 5.81
C TYR A 152 11.19 10.23 4.96
N MET A 153 12.36 10.45 5.55
CA MET A 153 13.63 10.24 4.83
C MET A 153 13.77 8.80 4.35
N GLY A 154 13.34 7.81 5.13
CA GLY A 154 13.33 6.40 4.71
C GLY A 154 12.42 6.17 3.50
N ILE A 155 11.24 6.80 3.49
CA ILE A 155 10.31 6.76 2.35
C ILE A 155 10.98 7.29 1.08
N ASN A 156 11.62 8.46 1.18
CA ASN A 156 12.28 9.10 0.04
C ASN A 156 13.46 8.26 -0.49
N LEU A 157 14.24 7.65 0.41
CA LEU A 157 15.33 6.75 0.00
C LEU A 157 14.80 5.52 -0.74
N GLY A 158 13.72 4.89 -0.24
CA GLY A 158 13.06 3.79 -0.93
C GLY A 158 12.55 4.20 -2.31
N ALA A 159 11.86 5.35 -2.38
CA ALA A 159 11.32 5.90 -3.62
C ALA A 159 12.41 6.28 -4.65
N PHE A 160 13.62 6.61 -4.18
CA PHE A 160 14.77 6.91 -5.03
C PHE A 160 15.42 5.63 -5.56
N PHE A 161 15.76 4.68 -4.68
CA PHE A 161 16.48 3.47 -5.09
C PHE A 161 15.60 2.43 -5.78
N GLY A 162 14.31 2.38 -5.46
CA GLY A 162 13.35 1.44 -6.05
C GLY A 162 13.37 1.48 -7.57
N PRO A 163 12.95 2.60 -8.19
CA PRO A 163 12.94 2.77 -9.63
C PRO A 163 14.31 2.57 -10.30
N LEU A 164 15.42 2.95 -9.65
CA LEU A 164 16.75 2.78 -10.24
C LEU A 164 17.12 1.31 -10.41
N ILE A 165 16.90 0.50 -9.37
CA ILE A 165 17.26 -0.93 -9.41
C ILE A 165 16.24 -1.72 -10.24
N THR A 166 14.94 -1.53 -9.98
CA THR A 166 13.91 -2.29 -10.69
C THR A 166 13.80 -1.84 -12.14
N GLY A 167 14.00 -0.56 -12.44
CA GLY A 167 14.06 0.00 -13.80
C GLY A 167 15.18 -0.63 -14.62
N TYR A 168 16.40 -0.64 -14.07
CA TYR A 168 17.55 -1.26 -14.72
C TYR A 168 17.32 -2.75 -15.02
N LEU A 169 16.80 -3.51 -14.05
CA LEU A 169 16.51 -4.94 -14.23
C LEU A 169 15.31 -5.20 -15.15
N GLY A 170 14.28 -4.34 -15.08
CA GLY A 170 13.02 -4.48 -15.81
C GLY A 170 13.16 -4.14 -17.28
N GLU A 171 13.54 -2.90 -17.57
CA GLU A 171 13.68 -2.39 -18.93
C GLU A 171 14.92 -2.95 -19.62
N GLY A 172 16.05 -3.01 -18.90
CA GLY A 172 17.35 -3.40 -19.47
C GLY A 172 17.56 -4.90 -19.63
N ILE A 173 16.85 -5.75 -18.87
CA ILE A 173 17.02 -7.21 -18.93
C ILE A 173 15.69 -7.92 -19.17
N ASN A 174 14.77 -7.85 -18.20
CA ASN A 174 13.45 -8.47 -18.31
C ASN A 174 12.48 -7.88 -17.27
N TRP A 175 11.28 -7.53 -17.69
CA TRP A 175 10.24 -6.93 -16.83
C TRP A 175 10.01 -7.74 -15.54
N HIS A 176 10.00 -9.06 -15.64
CA HIS A 176 9.74 -9.97 -14.53
C HIS A 176 10.86 -9.99 -13.49
N TYR A 177 12.12 -9.75 -13.90
CA TYR A 177 13.22 -9.56 -12.94
C TYR A 177 13.09 -8.24 -12.20
N GLY A 178 12.59 -7.19 -12.85
CA GLY A 178 12.23 -5.94 -12.20
C GLY A 178 11.16 -6.13 -11.11
N PHE A 179 10.07 -6.83 -11.43
CA PHE A 179 9.02 -7.17 -10.45
C PHE A 179 9.53 -8.09 -9.33
N GLY A 180 10.33 -9.09 -9.67
CA GLY A 180 10.96 -9.99 -8.70
C GLY A 180 11.91 -9.27 -7.74
N ALA A 181 12.71 -8.33 -8.24
CA ALA A 181 13.62 -7.53 -7.42
C ALA A 181 12.86 -6.66 -6.39
N ALA A 182 11.72 -6.09 -6.78
CA ALA A 182 10.83 -5.40 -5.85
C ALA A 182 10.32 -6.35 -4.74
N GLY A 183 9.96 -7.60 -5.10
CA GLY A 183 9.56 -8.64 -4.15
C GLY A 183 10.68 -9.04 -3.18
N VAL A 184 11.91 -9.16 -3.68
CA VAL A 184 13.11 -9.41 -2.84
C VAL A 184 13.31 -8.27 -1.84
N GLY A 185 13.19 -7.00 -2.28
CA GLY A 185 13.26 -5.85 -1.40
C GLY A 185 12.22 -5.92 -0.27
N MET A 186 10.99 -6.31 -0.58
CA MET A 186 9.94 -6.50 0.42
C MET A 186 10.28 -7.62 1.43
N ILE A 187 10.84 -8.75 0.98
CA ILE A 187 11.29 -9.83 1.88
C ILE A 187 12.40 -9.33 2.81
N LEU A 188 13.36 -8.57 2.32
CA LEU A 188 14.42 -7.99 3.15
C LEU A 188 13.82 -7.07 4.23
N GLY A 189 12.82 -6.26 3.86
CA GLY A 189 12.04 -5.46 4.79
C GLY A 189 11.34 -6.29 5.86
N LEU A 190 10.73 -7.42 5.49
CA LEU A 190 10.09 -8.33 6.44
C LEU A 190 11.09 -8.99 7.39
N ILE A 191 12.21 -9.50 6.89
CA ILE A 191 13.26 -10.10 7.71
C ILE A 191 13.76 -9.07 8.74
N GLN A 192 14.03 -7.86 8.27
CA GLN A 192 14.47 -6.75 9.10
C GLN A 192 13.39 -6.33 10.13
N TYR A 193 12.12 -6.27 9.73
CA TYR A 193 11.01 -6.01 10.63
C TYR A 193 10.95 -7.05 11.75
N ARG A 194 10.99 -8.35 11.42
CA ARG A 194 10.97 -9.46 12.38
C ARG A 194 12.13 -9.36 13.37
N ALA A 195 13.35 -9.14 12.87
CA ALA A 195 14.55 -9.00 13.70
C ALA A 195 14.50 -7.76 14.60
N GLY A 196 13.85 -6.69 14.13
CA GLY A 196 13.71 -5.42 14.80
C GLY A 196 12.54 -5.33 15.80
N MET A 197 11.61 -6.29 15.82
CA MET A 197 10.45 -6.27 16.71
C MET A 197 10.83 -6.22 18.20
N LYS A 198 11.97 -6.81 18.58
CA LYS A 198 12.49 -6.74 19.96
C LYS A 198 12.73 -5.32 20.46
N HIS A 199 12.94 -4.37 19.54
CA HIS A 199 13.19 -2.96 19.85
C HIS A 199 11.91 -2.13 20.02
N ILE A 200 10.74 -2.68 19.68
CA ILE A 200 9.44 -1.98 19.70
C ILE A 200 8.62 -2.34 20.97
N GLY A 201 9.08 -3.29 21.80
CA GLY A 201 8.48 -3.59 23.11
C GLY A 201 7.06 -4.18 22.99
N ASN A 202 6.05 -3.53 23.57
CA ASN A 202 4.63 -3.93 23.47
C ASN A 202 3.78 -3.00 22.55
N ILE A 203 4.40 -2.01 21.92
CA ILE A 203 3.75 -1.00 21.06
C ILE A 203 3.17 -1.65 19.78
N GLY A 204 1.92 -1.37 19.42
CA GLY A 204 1.25 -1.98 18.26
C GLY A 204 0.73 -3.41 18.46
N LEU A 205 0.69 -3.92 19.69
CA LEU A 205 -0.13 -5.10 20.04
C LEU A 205 -1.59 -4.68 20.19
N LEU A 206 -2.51 -5.60 19.92
CA LEU A 206 -3.95 -5.34 20.11
C LEU A 206 -4.22 -5.05 21.59
N LYS A 207 -4.75 -3.86 21.87
CA LYS A 207 -5.21 -3.44 23.19
C LYS A 207 -6.74 -3.51 23.19
N THR A 208 -7.31 -4.57 23.74
CA THR A 208 -8.76 -4.73 23.88
C THR A 208 -9.10 -5.43 25.19
N ASP A 209 -10.23 -5.04 25.78
CA ASP A 209 -10.84 -5.70 26.93
C ASP A 209 -11.79 -6.85 26.50
N ASP A 210 -12.00 -7.02 25.19
CA ASP A 210 -12.83 -8.09 24.63
C ASP A 210 -12.21 -9.48 24.87
N THR A 211 -13.06 -10.49 25.06
CA THR A 211 -12.60 -11.89 25.10
C THR A 211 -12.12 -12.36 23.71
N PRO A 212 -11.22 -13.36 23.62
CA PRO A 212 -10.78 -13.91 22.34
C PRO A 212 -11.93 -14.36 21.42
N GLU A 213 -13.01 -14.86 22.01
CA GLU A 213 -14.24 -15.28 21.32
C GLU A 213 -14.98 -14.09 20.70
N GLN A 214 -15.08 -12.97 21.41
CA GLN A 214 -15.68 -11.73 20.90
C GLN A 214 -14.87 -11.14 19.75
N VAL A 215 -13.53 -11.15 19.84
CA VAL A 215 -12.64 -10.72 18.74
C VAL A 215 -12.80 -11.63 17.53
N ALA A 216 -12.90 -12.95 17.71
CA ALA A 216 -13.12 -13.90 16.61
C ALA A 216 -14.49 -13.69 15.94
N ALA A 217 -15.54 -13.39 16.71
CA ALA A 217 -16.85 -13.06 16.20
C ALA A 217 -16.84 -11.75 15.38
N LYS A 218 -16.21 -10.68 15.91
CA LYS A 218 -16.02 -9.40 15.20
C LYS A 218 -15.25 -9.61 13.89
N SER A 219 -14.17 -10.41 13.92
CA SER A 219 -13.38 -10.74 12.73
C SER A 219 -14.22 -11.46 11.69
N THR A 220 -14.99 -12.47 12.09
CA THR A 220 -15.84 -13.25 11.18
C THR A 220 -16.91 -12.37 10.54
N THR A 221 -17.57 -11.52 11.32
CA THR A 221 -18.58 -10.59 10.82
C THR A 221 -17.97 -9.58 9.85
N PHE A 222 -16.82 -8.99 10.18
CA PHE A 222 -16.13 -8.07 9.30
C PHE A 222 -15.76 -8.71 7.97
N PHE A 223 -15.09 -9.88 7.98
CA PHE A 223 -14.71 -10.55 6.74
C PHE A 223 -15.93 -10.99 5.93
N LYS A 224 -17.02 -11.45 6.58
CA LYS A 224 -18.28 -11.74 5.88
C LYS A 224 -18.83 -10.51 5.17
N ILE A 225 -18.94 -9.38 5.86
CA ILE A 225 -19.43 -8.12 5.27
C ILE A 225 -18.51 -7.67 4.13
N PHE A 226 -17.19 -7.69 4.35
CA PHE A 226 -16.20 -7.29 3.37
C PHE A 226 -16.28 -8.14 2.10
N PHE A 227 -16.24 -9.48 2.22
CA PHE A 227 -16.33 -10.37 1.07
C PHE A 227 -17.71 -10.32 0.39
N THR A 228 -18.79 -10.10 1.14
CA THR A 228 -20.13 -9.92 0.56
C THR A 228 -20.20 -8.62 -0.23
N ALA A 229 -19.65 -7.52 0.28
CA ALA A 229 -19.58 -6.25 -0.44
C ALA A 229 -18.73 -6.36 -1.71
N VAL A 230 -17.56 -7.00 -1.63
CA VAL A 230 -16.70 -7.26 -2.80
C VAL A 230 -17.41 -8.14 -3.82
N ALA A 231 -18.08 -9.21 -3.40
CA ALA A 231 -18.86 -10.07 -4.28
C ALA A 231 -20.01 -9.30 -4.95
N ALA A 232 -20.73 -8.45 -4.20
CA ALA A 232 -21.78 -7.60 -4.73
C ALA A 232 -21.25 -6.63 -5.80
N VAL A 233 -20.09 -6.01 -5.57
CA VAL A 233 -19.44 -5.12 -6.55
C VAL A 233 -19.00 -5.90 -7.80
N MET A 234 -18.45 -7.11 -7.64
CA MET A 234 -18.06 -7.95 -8.79
C MET A 234 -19.27 -8.41 -9.59
N VAL A 235 -20.35 -8.85 -8.93
CA VAL A 235 -21.60 -9.25 -9.58
C VAL A 235 -22.22 -8.04 -10.30
N PHE A 236 -22.27 -6.88 -9.66
CA PHE A 236 -22.75 -5.65 -10.29
C PHE A 236 -21.93 -5.29 -11.52
N SER A 237 -20.60 -5.34 -11.42
CA SER A 237 -19.69 -5.06 -12.55
C SER A 237 -19.90 -6.05 -13.70
N TYR A 238 -20.11 -7.33 -13.38
CA TYR A 238 -20.42 -8.37 -14.37
C TYR A 238 -21.78 -8.11 -15.05
N MET A 239 -22.83 -7.79 -14.29
CA MET A 239 -24.16 -7.47 -14.83
C MET A 239 -24.14 -6.24 -15.76
N VAL A 240 -23.33 -5.23 -15.43
CA VAL A 240 -23.09 -4.09 -16.32
C VAL A 240 -22.38 -4.54 -17.61
N SER A 241 -21.36 -5.40 -17.50
CA SER A 241 -20.61 -5.88 -18.68
C SER A 241 -21.45 -6.75 -19.64
N VAL A 242 -22.40 -7.52 -19.11
CA VAL A 242 -23.31 -8.38 -19.90
C VAL A 242 -24.49 -7.58 -20.46
N GLY A 243 -24.59 -6.28 -20.17
CA GLY A 243 -25.62 -5.40 -20.70
C GLY A 243 -27.00 -5.59 -20.07
N THR A 244 -27.12 -6.34 -18.96
CA THR A 244 -28.37 -6.48 -18.20
C THR A 244 -28.73 -5.18 -17.49
N ILE A 245 -27.72 -4.39 -17.11
CA ILE A 245 -27.86 -3.02 -16.61
C ILE A 245 -27.26 -2.09 -17.67
N ALA A 246 -28.12 -1.47 -18.48
CA ALA A 246 -27.69 -0.50 -19.49
C ALA A 246 -27.30 0.83 -18.83
N LEU A 247 -26.09 0.90 -18.26
CA LEU A 247 -25.49 2.18 -17.87
C LEU A 247 -25.09 2.93 -19.15
N THR A 248 -25.89 3.91 -19.54
CA THR A 248 -25.51 4.82 -20.62
C THR A 248 -24.28 5.64 -20.21
N LEU A 249 -23.41 6.00 -21.16
CA LEU A 249 -22.22 6.85 -20.93
C LEU A 249 -22.55 8.14 -20.16
N THR A 250 -23.79 8.64 -20.31
CA THR A 250 -24.36 9.78 -19.59
C THR A 250 -24.50 9.53 -18.09
N GLN A 251 -24.92 8.33 -17.68
CA GLN A 251 -25.08 7.96 -16.26
C GLN A 251 -23.74 7.73 -15.58
N MET A 252 -22.75 7.14 -16.28
CA MET A 252 -21.38 7.05 -15.76
C MET A 252 -20.74 8.43 -15.58
N ARG A 253 -20.92 9.35 -16.54
CA ARG A 253 -20.46 10.75 -16.41
C ARG A 253 -21.08 11.47 -15.21
N LEU A 254 -22.36 11.22 -14.93
CA LEU A 254 -23.05 11.79 -13.75
C LEU A 254 -22.50 11.23 -12.43
N ILE A 255 -22.23 9.92 -12.35
CA ILE A 255 -21.66 9.31 -11.13
C ILE A 255 -20.25 9.87 -10.85
N TRP A 256 -19.41 9.98 -11.89
CA TRP A 256 -18.09 10.61 -11.77
C TRP A 256 -18.19 12.11 -11.42
N ALA A 257 -19.13 12.84 -12.01
CA ALA A 257 -19.36 14.25 -11.69
C ALA A 257 -19.84 14.45 -10.23
N ILE A 258 -20.71 13.55 -9.73
CA ILE A 258 -21.17 13.58 -8.33
C ILE A 258 -20.04 13.24 -7.37
N GLN A 259 -19.18 12.26 -7.68
CA GLN A 259 -17.99 11.97 -6.89
C GLN A 259 -17.01 13.15 -6.86
N CYS A 260 -16.74 13.77 -8.02
CA CYS A 260 -15.90 14.98 -8.10
C CYS A 260 -16.52 16.15 -7.34
N PHE A 261 -17.84 16.33 -7.37
CA PHE A 261 -18.54 17.39 -6.65
C PHE A 261 -18.54 17.16 -5.13
N TYR A 262 -18.72 15.91 -4.68
CA TYR A 262 -18.61 15.53 -3.27
C TYR A 262 -17.17 15.64 -2.73
N TRP A 263 -16.17 15.42 -3.58
CA TRP A 263 -14.75 15.57 -3.22
C TRP A 263 -14.18 16.97 -3.48
N SER A 264 -14.92 17.85 -4.17
CA SER A 264 -14.50 19.23 -4.45
C SER A 264 -14.19 20.05 -3.17
N PRO A 265 -14.95 19.94 -2.06
CA PRO A 265 -14.60 20.62 -0.81
C PRO A 265 -13.30 20.08 -0.19
N VAL A 266 -13.01 18.79 -0.39
CA VAL A 266 -11.79 18.14 0.13
C VAL A 266 -10.55 18.61 -0.64
N ILE A 267 -10.67 18.78 -1.96
CA ILE A 267 -9.58 19.28 -2.83
C ILE A 267 -9.40 20.80 -2.68
N SER A 268 -10.49 21.55 -2.48
CA SER A 268 -10.44 23.00 -2.26
C SER A 268 -9.79 23.36 -0.92
N CYS A 269 -9.89 22.50 0.10
CA CYS A 269 -9.21 22.70 1.38
C CYS A 269 -7.68 22.58 1.28
N THR A 270 -7.16 21.86 0.28
CA THR A 270 -5.71 21.74 0.01
C THR A 270 -5.11 22.89 -0.80
N TYR A 271 -5.91 23.70 -1.51
CA TYR A 271 -5.41 24.84 -2.31
C TYR A 271 -5.76 26.22 -1.72
N GLY A 272 -6.70 26.30 -0.77
CA GLY A 272 -7.23 27.57 -0.23
C GLY A 272 -6.54 28.15 1.01
N ARG A 273 -5.34 27.71 1.41
CA ARG A 273 -4.61 28.25 2.57
C ARG A 273 -3.27 28.94 2.20
N GLY A 274 -3.22 29.55 1.01
CA GLY A 274 -2.03 30.24 0.49
C GLY A 274 -2.18 31.75 0.25
N GLU A 275 -3.38 32.34 0.39
CA GLU A 275 -3.58 33.77 0.14
C GLU A 275 -4.33 34.42 1.30
N GLY A 276 -3.59 35.19 2.09
CA GLY A 276 -4.13 36.00 3.18
C GLY A 276 -3.38 35.78 4.49
N ILE A 277 -2.21 36.42 4.62
CA ILE A 277 -1.78 37.25 5.76
C ILE A 277 -0.35 37.77 5.45
N ARG A 278 -0.28 39.10 5.23
CA ARG A 278 0.87 40.00 5.03
C ARG A 278 1.61 39.94 3.70
#